data_AF-I9BDZ7-F1
#
_entry.id   AF-I9BDZ7-F1
#
_cell.length_a   1.000
_cell.length_b   1.000
_cell.length_c   1.000
_cell.angle_alpha   90.00
_cell.angle_beta   90.00
_cell.angle_gamma   90.00
#
_symmetry.space_group_name_H-M   'P 1'
#
loop_
_entity.id
_entity.type
_entity.pdbx_description
1 polymer ?
#
loop_
_entity_poly.entity_id
_entity_poly.type
_entity_poly.pdbx_seq_one_letter_code
_entity_poly.pdbx_strand_id
1 'polypeptide(L)'
;MPETNSGKHLFTIHAVGNGKGEYVDLFDIAINEAENKLLLLTYPSQILYYDLEGTYLSSYPLDDMYQSFAVDKGFIYLRNDTYANGVVSDYSLIVINKETGKQTSLLEPLYETAPFCSSGNYQITNTASVLFTRKFDNHIYRITGESIEPLYMVDWKDKAFPESDKQRQFQCNDLNQLCYQGKYVYTMTDLCDTPSYLLFRTNQPGMCLLSKATSTVNNYQVIINTDYQLPLPNYMSVEGKQSRIFFIYSSEVLCEQKKLSAEEDINEKMSSLLGQIKEGDNPVIFTYHVK
;
A
#
# COMPACT_ATOMS: atom_id res chain seq x y z
N MET A 1 7.76 21.11 -3.69
CA MET A 1 7.36 21.91 -2.50
C MET A 1 8.54 22.05 -1.57
N PRO A 2 8.66 23.14 -0.79
CA PRO A 2 9.57 23.14 0.36
C PRO A 2 9.09 22.07 1.34
N GLU A 3 9.93 21.09 1.66
CA GLU A 3 9.61 20.08 2.68
C GLU A 3 9.52 20.77 4.05
N THR A 4 8.31 21.08 4.52
CA THR A 4 8.13 21.46 5.92
C THR A 4 8.10 20.19 6.76
N ASN A 5 9.26 19.76 7.25
CA ASN A 5 9.38 18.62 8.18
C ASN A 5 8.86 18.95 9.60
N SER A 6 7.99 19.96 9.75
CA SER A 6 7.50 20.44 11.04
C SER A 6 6.27 19.68 11.55
N GLY A 7 5.62 18.88 10.69
CA GLY A 7 4.35 18.21 11.02
C GLY A 7 3.16 19.17 11.17
N LYS A 8 3.33 20.45 10.82
CA LYS A 8 2.26 21.45 10.91
C LYS A 8 1.22 21.21 9.81
N HIS A 9 -0.04 21.15 10.20
CA HIS A 9 -1.18 21.12 9.28
C HIS A 9 -1.16 22.35 8.34
N LEU A 10 -1.40 22.11 7.05
CA LEU A 10 -1.44 23.13 6.01
C LEU A 10 -2.87 23.46 5.60
N PHE A 11 -3.62 22.43 5.17
CA PHE A 11 -5.01 22.53 4.73
C PHE A 11 -5.68 21.15 4.83
N THR A 12 -6.99 21.12 4.65
CA THR A 12 -7.80 19.89 4.63
C THR A 12 -8.61 19.85 3.35
N ILE A 13 -8.54 18.75 2.61
CA ILE A 13 -9.53 18.42 1.59
C ILE A 13 -10.63 17.63 2.30
N HIS A 14 -11.77 18.28 2.57
CA HIS A 14 -12.94 17.66 3.19
C HIS A 14 -14.19 18.08 2.42
N ALA A 15 -14.45 17.38 1.32
CA ALA A 15 -15.56 17.66 0.42
C ALA A 15 -16.54 16.48 0.44
N VAL A 16 -17.18 16.24 1.59
CA VAL A 16 -18.07 15.09 1.76
C VAL A 16 -19.46 15.40 1.21
N GLY A 17 -19.92 14.62 0.22
CA GLY A 17 -21.22 14.81 -0.42
C GLY A 17 -21.34 14.16 -1.80
N ASN A 18 -22.33 14.58 -2.58
CA ASN A 18 -22.60 14.06 -3.95
C ASN A 18 -22.50 15.14 -5.03
N GLY A 19 -22.08 16.35 -4.66
CA GLY A 19 -21.87 17.48 -5.57
C GLY A 19 -20.59 17.35 -6.38
N LYS A 20 -20.36 18.35 -7.23
CA LYS A 20 -19.16 18.42 -8.06
C LYS A 20 -17.91 18.59 -7.19
N GLY A 21 -16.96 17.66 -7.31
CA GLY A 21 -15.75 17.65 -6.49
C GLY A 21 -15.98 17.19 -5.05
N GLU A 22 -17.14 16.60 -4.77
CA GLU A 22 -17.41 15.94 -3.50
C GLU A 22 -17.33 14.42 -3.64
N TYR A 23 -17.12 13.74 -2.52
CA TYR A 23 -17.08 12.29 -2.41
C TYR A 23 -17.84 11.81 -1.17
N VAL A 24 -18.39 10.61 -1.23
CA VAL A 24 -19.02 9.93 -0.10
C VAL A 24 -17.98 9.09 0.64
N ASP A 25 -17.12 8.40 -0.11
CA ASP A 25 -16.04 7.60 0.45
C ASP A 25 -14.74 7.80 -0.36
N LEU A 26 -13.59 7.62 0.30
CA LEU A 26 -12.27 7.76 -0.28
C LEU A 26 -11.53 6.42 -0.18
N PHE A 27 -11.25 5.81 -1.33
CA PHE A 27 -10.61 4.51 -1.39
C PHE A 27 -9.10 4.61 -1.47
N ASP A 28 -8.59 5.52 -2.31
CA ASP A 28 -7.15 5.63 -2.55
C ASP A 28 -6.75 7.03 -3.01
N ILE A 29 -5.46 7.36 -2.88
CA ILE A 29 -4.89 8.65 -3.25
C ILE A 29 -3.56 8.44 -3.98
N ALA A 30 -3.37 9.16 -5.09
CA ALA A 30 -2.12 9.17 -5.84
C ALA A 30 -1.63 10.59 -6.09
N ILE A 31 -0.31 10.78 -6.15
CA ILE A 31 0.32 12.06 -6.49
C ILE A 31 0.93 11.95 -7.89
N ASN A 32 0.42 12.75 -8.83
CA ASN A 32 1.07 12.91 -10.13
C ASN A 32 2.05 14.08 -10.10
N GLU A 33 3.29 13.81 -9.69
CA GLU A 33 4.35 14.83 -9.62
C GLU A 33 4.62 15.52 -10.97
N ALA A 34 4.47 14.78 -12.08
CA ALA A 34 4.74 15.34 -13.41
C ALA A 34 3.74 16.42 -13.82
N GLU A 35 2.52 16.37 -13.27
CA GLU A 35 1.45 17.33 -13.53
C GLU A 35 1.14 18.24 -12.34
N ASN A 36 1.80 18.03 -11.19
CA ASN A 36 1.48 18.66 -9.91
C ASN A 36 -0.01 18.53 -9.55
N LYS A 37 -0.52 17.30 -9.59
CA LYS A 37 -1.92 17.01 -9.24
C LYS A 37 -2.00 15.93 -8.17
N LEU A 38 -2.98 16.09 -7.31
CA LEU A 38 -3.45 15.07 -6.38
C LEU A 38 -4.69 14.40 -6.99
N LEU A 39 -4.69 13.07 -7.04
CA LEU A 39 -5.79 12.29 -7.56
C LEU A 39 -6.42 11.48 -6.43
N LEU A 40 -7.73 11.53 -6.30
CA LEU A 40 -8.51 10.80 -5.29
C LEU A 40 -9.41 9.80 -6.00
N LEU A 41 -9.30 8.52 -5.65
CA LEU A 41 -10.22 7.46 -6.06
C LEU A 41 -11.35 7.35 -5.04
N THR A 42 -12.60 7.55 -5.48
CA THR A 42 -13.71 7.82 -4.55
C THR A 42 -14.94 6.95 -4.82
N TYR A 43 -15.90 6.98 -3.89
CA TYR A 43 -17.29 6.61 -4.12
C TYR A 43 -18.19 7.87 -4.12
N PRO A 44 -19.14 8.07 -5.07
CA PRO A 44 -19.36 7.28 -6.29
C PRO A 44 -18.10 7.16 -7.16
N SER A 45 -18.01 6.09 -7.95
CA SER A 45 -16.76 5.70 -8.63
C SER A 45 -16.30 6.74 -9.66
N GLN A 46 -15.23 7.44 -9.31
CA GLN A 46 -14.59 8.44 -10.14
C GLN A 46 -13.18 8.74 -9.61
N ILE A 47 -12.40 9.45 -10.42
CA ILE A 47 -11.13 10.05 -10.03
C ILE A 47 -11.34 11.56 -9.94
N LEU A 48 -11.21 12.12 -8.74
CA LEU A 48 -11.20 13.57 -8.53
C LEU A 48 -9.78 14.10 -8.66
N TYR A 49 -9.61 15.20 -9.39
CA TYR A 49 -8.34 15.88 -9.58
C TYR A 49 -8.33 17.15 -8.74
N TYR A 50 -7.29 17.31 -7.94
CA TYR A 50 -6.99 18.51 -7.17
C TYR A 50 -5.60 19.02 -7.55
N ASP A 51 -5.37 20.31 -7.37
CA ASP A 51 -4.00 20.83 -7.28
C ASP A 51 -3.37 20.43 -5.93
N LEU A 52 -2.10 20.80 -5.74
CA LEU A 52 -1.36 20.45 -4.51
C LEU A 52 -1.67 21.39 -3.34
N GLU A 53 -2.51 22.39 -3.55
CA GLU A 53 -3.03 23.34 -2.58
C GLU A 53 -4.43 22.95 -2.08
N GLY A 54 -5.01 21.88 -2.64
CA GLY A 54 -6.31 21.32 -2.24
C GLY A 54 -7.51 21.92 -2.99
N THR A 55 -7.29 22.60 -4.11
CA THR A 55 -8.36 23.12 -4.97
C THR A 55 -8.82 22.06 -5.96
N TYR A 56 -10.12 21.80 -6.01
CA TYR A 56 -10.71 20.91 -7.01
C TYR A 56 -10.53 21.47 -8.44
N LEU A 57 -10.10 20.60 -9.36
CA LEU A 57 -9.88 20.92 -10.77
C LEU A 57 -10.96 20.30 -11.67
N SER A 58 -11.12 18.98 -11.60
CA SER A 58 -11.98 18.21 -12.48
C SER A 58 -12.28 16.82 -11.92
N SER A 59 -13.17 16.06 -12.56
CA SER A 59 -13.38 14.65 -12.27
C SER A 59 -13.40 13.81 -13.54
N TYR A 60 -13.01 12.54 -13.41
CA TYR A 60 -13.10 11.53 -14.46
C TYR A 60 -13.97 10.37 -13.95
N PRO A 61 -15.17 10.16 -14.51
CA PRO A 61 -16.05 9.07 -14.07
C PRO A 61 -15.46 7.70 -14.42
N LEU A 62 -15.70 6.71 -13.58
CA LEU A 62 -15.29 5.33 -13.81
C LEU A 62 -16.53 4.44 -13.99
N ASP A 63 -16.44 3.48 -14.90
CA ASP A 63 -17.57 2.60 -15.25
C ASP A 63 -17.78 1.45 -14.26
N ASP A 64 -16.80 1.22 -13.38
CA ASP A 64 -16.84 0.18 -12.34
C ASP A 64 -16.26 0.72 -11.03
N MET A 65 -16.44 -0.01 -9.94
CA MET A 65 -15.88 0.31 -8.63
C MET A 65 -14.46 -0.24 -8.51
N TYR A 66 -13.52 0.64 -8.17
CA TYR A 66 -12.12 0.29 -7.93
C TYR A 66 -11.72 0.70 -6.52
N GLN A 67 -10.84 -0.07 -5.90
CA GLN A 67 -10.39 0.18 -4.52
C GLN A 67 -8.93 0.66 -4.42
N SER A 68 -8.14 0.50 -5.48
CA SER A 68 -6.76 0.96 -5.51
C SER A 68 -6.32 1.28 -6.93
N PHE A 69 -5.39 2.22 -7.02
CA PHE A 69 -4.86 2.68 -8.29
C PHE A 69 -3.43 3.19 -8.14
N ALA A 70 -2.74 3.29 -9.27
CA ALA A 70 -1.46 3.96 -9.37
C ALA A 70 -1.48 4.88 -10.58
N VAL A 71 -0.65 5.93 -10.57
CA VAL A 71 -0.67 6.95 -11.61
C VAL A 71 0.74 7.32 -11.99
N ASP A 72 1.03 7.37 -13.30
CA ASP A 72 2.24 7.99 -13.82
C ASP A 72 1.93 9.22 -14.69
N LYS A 73 2.93 9.73 -15.41
CA LYS A 73 2.76 10.90 -16.28
C LYS A 73 1.65 10.72 -17.31
N GLY A 74 1.60 9.56 -17.97
CA GLY A 74 0.73 9.32 -19.13
C GLY A 74 -0.48 8.45 -18.84
N PHE A 75 -0.47 7.70 -17.74
CA PHE A 75 -1.42 6.62 -17.53
C PHE A 75 -1.95 6.58 -16.09
N ILE A 76 -3.17 6.04 -15.97
CA ILE A 76 -3.79 5.65 -14.71
C ILE A 76 -3.97 4.13 -14.77
N TYR A 77 -3.58 3.46 -13.70
CA TYR A 77 -3.61 2.02 -13.55
C TYR A 77 -4.59 1.66 -12.45
N LEU A 78 -5.66 0.96 -12.80
CA LEU A 78 -6.72 0.56 -11.90
C LEU A 78 -6.66 -0.95 -11.67
N ARG A 79 -6.62 -1.38 -10.40
CA ARG A 79 -6.67 -2.79 -10.04
C ARG A 79 -8.13 -3.26 -9.96
N ASN A 80 -8.41 -4.39 -10.60
CA ASN A 80 -9.64 -5.13 -10.37
C ASN A 80 -9.46 -6.17 -9.27
N ASP A 81 -10.50 -6.31 -8.46
CA ASP A 81 -10.69 -7.53 -7.71
C ASP A 81 -11.01 -8.67 -8.69
N THR A 82 -10.40 -9.84 -8.46
CA THR A 82 -10.67 -11.02 -9.28
C THR A 82 -12.15 -11.40 -9.24
N TYR A 83 -12.84 -11.10 -8.13
CA TYR A 83 -14.26 -11.36 -7.96
C TYR A 83 -14.94 -10.19 -7.28
N ALA A 84 -15.93 -9.59 -7.96
CA ALA A 84 -16.74 -8.50 -7.45
C ALA A 84 -18.20 -8.74 -7.82
N ASN A 85 -19.13 -8.45 -6.90
CA ASN A 85 -20.58 -8.51 -7.14
C ASN A 85 -21.11 -9.83 -7.75
N GLY A 86 -20.50 -10.97 -7.41
CA GLY A 86 -20.93 -12.27 -7.95
C GLY A 86 -20.28 -12.67 -9.27
N VAL A 87 -19.38 -11.85 -9.81
CA VAL A 87 -18.80 -11.99 -11.15
C VAL A 87 -17.27 -12.03 -11.05
N VAL A 88 -16.66 -12.94 -11.79
CA VAL A 88 -15.20 -12.98 -11.96
C VAL A 88 -14.81 -11.94 -13.01
N SER A 89 -13.85 -11.08 -12.70
CA SER A 89 -13.34 -10.09 -13.65
C SER A 89 -12.60 -10.79 -14.79
N ASP A 90 -12.77 -10.31 -16.02
CA ASP A 90 -12.07 -10.85 -17.21
C ASP A 90 -10.58 -10.45 -17.27
N TYR A 91 -10.15 -9.52 -16.41
CA TYR A 91 -8.78 -9.01 -16.36
C TYR A 91 -8.42 -8.46 -14.97
N SER A 92 -7.14 -8.48 -14.63
CA SER A 92 -6.65 -8.03 -13.32
C SER A 92 -6.48 -6.50 -13.25
N LEU A 93 -6.31 -5.84 -14.40
CA LEU A 93 -5.97 -4.42 -14.48
C LEU A 93 -6.67 -3.72 -15.64
N ILE A 94 -7.03 -2.45 -15.43
CA ILE A 94 -7.36 -1.49 -16.49
C ILE A 94 -6.30 -0.40 -16.52
N VAL A 95 -5.86 -0.05 -17.72
CA VAL A 95 -4.97 1.09 -17.96
C VAL A 95 -5.71 2.14 -18.76
N ILE A 96 -5.76 3.36 -18.25
CA ILE A 96 -6.34 4.52 -18.93
C ILE A 96 -5.21 5.40 -19.43
N ASN A 97 -5.13 5.59 -20.74
CA ASN A 97 -4.27 6.61 -21.34
C ASN A 97 -4.88 8.00 -21.11
N LYS A 98 -4.19 8.87 -20.38
CA LYS A 98 -4.70 10.18 -19.96
C LYS A 98 -4.89 11.17 -21.11
N GLU A 99 -4.14 11.02 -22.20
CA GLU A 99 -4.23 11.90 -23.38
C GLU A 99 -5.43 11.54 -24.25
N THR A 100 -5.66 10.24 -24.46
CA THR A 100 -6.67 9.75 -25.41
C THR A 100 -7.97 9.27 -24.74
N GLY A 101 -7.95 9.03 -23.43
CA GLY A 101 -9.03 8.36 -22.69
C GLY A 101 -9.18 6.87 -23.02
N LYS A 102 -8.33 6.31 -23.88
CA LYS A 102 -8.37 4.89 -24.26
C LYS A 102 -8.12 4.02 -23.03
N GLN A 103 -8.97 3.01 -22.85
CA GLN A 103 -8.80 1.96 -21.85
C GLN A 103 -8.21 0.70 -22.48
N THR A 104 -7.28 0.06 -21.77
CA THR A 104 -6.67 -1.22 -22.16
C THR A 104 -6.69 -2.15 -20.96
N SER A 105 -7.27 -3.34 -21.13
CA SER A 105 -7.27 -4.41 -20.13
C SER A 105 -5.95 -5.16 -20.14
N LEU A 106 -5.38 -5.44 -18.97
CA LEU A 106 -4.14 -6.19 -18.82
C LEU A 106 -4.30 -7.38 -17.88
N LEU A 107 -3.61 -8.47 -18.26
CA LEU A 107 -3.42 -9.70 -17.50
C LEU A 107 -4.73 -10.45 -17.19
N GLU A 108 -4.84 -11.68 -17.69
CA GLU A 108 -5.96 -12.56 -17.35
C GLU A 108 -6.07 -12.77 -15.83
N PRO A 109 -7.28 -12.90 -15.27
CA PRO A 109 -7.50 -13.18 -13.86
C PRO A 109 -6.90 -14.54 -13.47
N LEU A 110 -6.53 -14.69 -12.20
CA LEU A 110 -6.29 -16.01 -11.64
C LEU A 110 -7.61 -16.62 -11.15
N TYR A 111 -7.59 -17.92 -10.88
CA TYR A 111 -8.67 -18.54 -10.12
C TYR A 111 -8.83 -17.84 -8.76
N GLU A 112 -10.05 -17.46 -8.40
CA GLU A 112 -10.31 -16.80 -7.13
C GLU A 112 -10.44 -17.82 -5.99
N THR A 113 -9.32 -18.06 -5.32
CA THR A 113 -9.15 -18.96 -4.18
C THR A 113 -9.78 -18.40 -2.89
N ALA A 114 -9.87 -17.07 -2.73
CA ALA A 114 -10.34 -16.43 -1.49
C ALA A 114 -10.96 -15.04 -1.76
N PRO A 115 -12.19 -14.98 -2.31
CA PRO A 115 -12.78 -13.75 -2.85
C PRO A 115 -12.96 -12.64 -1.81
N PHE A 116 -13.32 -13.01 -0.58
CA PHE A 116 -13.65 -12.04 0.47
C PHE A 116 -12.48 -11.76 1.43
N CYS A 117 -11.28 -12.20 1.07
CA CYS A 117 -10.12 -12.16 1.95
C CYS A 117 -9.04 -11.24 1.40
N SER A 118 -8.66 -10.28 2.23
CA SER A 118 -7.57 -9.35 1.99
C SER A 118 -6.55 -9.43 3.13
N SER A 119 -5.30 -9.15 2.81
CA SER A 119 -4.21 -8.99 3.76
C SER A 119 -3.22 -7.99 3.18
N GLY A 120 -2.77 -7.04 4.01
CA GLY A 120 -2.05 -5.85 3.54
C GLY A 120 -2.99 -4.79 2.95
N ASN A 121 -2.42 -3.68 2.47
CA ASN A 121 -3.22 -2.60 1.88
C ASN A 121 -3.15 -2.63 0.35
N TYR A 122 -2.00 -2.28 -0.22
CA TYR A 122 -1.92 -1.96 -1.65
C TYR A 122 -1.25 -3.06 -2.47
N GLN A 123 -1.93 -3.52 -3.51
CA GLN A 123 -1.40 -4.47 -4.50
C GLN A 123 -0.92 -3.79 -5.79
N ILE A 124 -1.13 -2.49 -5.91
CA ILE A 124 -0.59 -1.64 -6.95
C ILE A 124 0.01 -0.40 -6.31
N THR A 125 1.23 -0.01 -6.67
CA THR A 125 1.90 1.18 -6.12
C THR A 125 2.74 1.88 -7.18
N ASN A 126 2.91 3.21 -7.07
CA ASN A 126 3.91 3.95 -7.82
C ASN A 126 4.89 4.72 -6.90
N THR A 127 5.99 4.07 -6.52
CA THR A 127 7.05 4.69 -5.73
C THR A 127 8.18 5.21 -6.61
N ALA A 128 8.86 4.32 -7.33
CA ALA A 128 9.81 4.67 -8.41
C ALA A 128 9.35 4.18 -9.79
N SER A 129 8.62 3.08 -9.80
CA SER A 129 7.97 2.49 -10.96
C SER A 129 6.60 1.94 -10.55
N VAL A 130 5.70 1.75 -11.51
CA VAL A 130 4.40 1.15 -11.24
C VAL A 130 4.57 -0.36 -11.11
N LEU A 131 4.35 -0.86 -9.89
CA LEU A 131 4.45 -2.26 -9.56
C LEU A 131 3.09 -2.84 -9.21
N PHE A 132 2.90 -4.10 -9.55
CA PHE A 132 1.65 -4.83 -9.30
C PHE A 132 1.92 -6.24 -8.77
N THR A 133 1.11 -6.65 -7.81
CA THR A 133 1.03 -8.00 -7.26
C THR A 133 -0.42 -8.43 -7.17
N ARG A 134 -0.67 -9.74 -7.04
CA ARG A 134 -2.02 -10.28 -6.82
C ARG A 134 -1.97 -11.48 -5.90
N LYS A 135 -3.12 -11.84 -5.32
CA LYS A 135 -3.23 -13.02 -4.44
C LYS A 135 -2.89 -14.29 -5.25
N PHE A 136 -2.28 -15.25 -4.56
CA PHE A 136 -1.90 -16.58 -5.07
C PHE A 136 -0.96 -16.56 -6.27
N ASP A 137 -0.23 -15.46 -6.46
CA ASP A 137 0.81 -15.28 -7.46
C ASP A 137 2.13 -14.91 -6.79
N ASN A 138 3.20 -15.58 -7.19
CA ASN A 138 4.55 -15.34 -6.65
C ASN A 138 5.32 -14.30 -7.47
N HIS A 139 4.70 -13.71 -8.49
CA HIS A 139 5.30 -12.67 -9.31
C HIS A 139 5.04 -11.28 -8.78
N ILE A 140 6.05 -10.44 -8.92
CA ILE A 140 5.95 -8.99 -8.85
C ILE A 140 6.08 -8.49 -10.29
N TYR A 141 5.07 -7.79 -10.77
CA TYR A 141 5.00 -7.27 -12.13
C TYR A 141 5.40 -5.81 -12.17
N ARG A 142 6.01 -5.40 -13.29
CA ARG A 142 6.18 -4.00 -13.65
C ARG A 142 5.20 -3.65 -14.75
N ILE A 143 4.56 -2.49 -14.61
CA ILE A 143 3.68 -1.93 -15.64
C ILE A 143 4.41 -0.74 -16.30
N THR A 144 4.33 -0.64 -17.62
CA THR A 144 4.90 0.47 -18.39
C THR A 144 3.97 0.81 -19.55
N GLY A 145 3.24 1.91 -19.42
CA GLY A 145 2.19 2.28 -20.36
C GLY A 145 1.14 1.19 -20.46
N GLU A 146 0.83 0.72 -21.66
CA GLU A 146 -0.17 -0.33 -21.89
C GLU A 146 0.44 -1.75 -21.84
N SER A 147 1.59 -1.94 -21.18
CA SER A 147 2.27 -3.24 -21.10
C SER A 147 2.58 -3.64 -19.67
N ILE A 148 2.56 -4.95 -19.43
CA ILE A 148 2.88 -5.57 -18.14
C ILE A 148 3.85 -6.72 -18.35
N GLU A 149 4.86 -6.82 -17.49
CA GLU A 149 5.85 -7.89 -17.52
C GLU A 149 6.22 -8.35 -16.11
N PRO A 150 6.52 -9.65 -15.90
CA PRO A 150 7.05 -10.12 -14.62
C PRO A 150 8.45 -9.54 -14.41
N LEU A 151 8.64 -8.84 -13.29
CA LEU A 151 9.93 -8.26 -12.89
C LEU A 151 10.71 -9.22 -11.99
N TYR A 152 10.03 -9.82 -11.00
CA TYR A 152 10.59 -10.82 -10.10
C TYR A 152 9.60 -11.97 -9.92
N MET A 153 10.13 -13.17 -9.64
CA MET A 153 9.39 -14.30 -9.10
C MET A 153 10.03 -14.68 -7.76
N VAL A 154 9.27 -14.64 -6.68
CA VAL A 154 9.78 -15.00 -5.35
C VAL A 154 9.63 -16.51 -5.14
N ASP A 155 10.77 -17.19 -4.99
CA ASP A 155 10.78 -18.59 -4.55
C ASP A 155 10.60 -18.66 -3.02
N TRP A 156 9.38 -18.97 -2.60
CA TRP A 156 9.02 -19.12 -1.19
C TRP A 156 9.47 -20.45 -0.58
N LYS A 157 10.05 -21.38 -1.35
CA LYS A 157 10.48 -22.71 -0.89
C LYS A 157 9.37 -23.45 -0.14
N ASP A 158 9.64 -23.88 1.09
CA ASP A 158 8.70 -24.56 1.98
C ASP A 158 7.54 -23.67 2.46
N LYS A 159 7.60 -22.36 2.20
CA LYS A 159 6.55 -21.39 2.52
C LYS A 159 5.66 -21.05 1.33
N ALA A 160 5.86 -21.68 0.18
CA ALA A 160 4.97 -21.49 -0.97
C ALA A 160 3.54 -21.98 -0.64
N PHE A 161 2.52 -21.25 -1.08
CA PHE A 161 1.15 -21.71 -0.94
C PHE A 161 0.94 -23.05 -1.69
N PRO A 162 0.32 -24.07 -1.08
CA PRO A 162 0.22 -25.40 -1.69
C PRO A 162 -0.51 -25.40 -3.03
N GLU A 163 0.10 -25.98 -4.07
CA GLU A 163 -0.52 -26.09 -5.41
C GLU A 163 -1.86 -26.84 -5.37
N SER A 164 -1.98 -27.86 -4.50
CA SER A 164 -3.21 -28.62 -4.30
C SER A 164 -4.39 -27.78 -3.83
N ASP A 165 -4.13 -26.63 -3.21
CA ASP A 165 -5.14 -25.75 -2.63
C ASP A 165 -5.41 -24.50 -3.48
N LYS A 166 -4.66 -24.23 -4.54
CA LYS A 166 -4.85 -23.02 -5.37
C LYS A 166 -6.21 -22.94 -6.07
N GLN A 167 -6.84 -24.08 -6.32
CA GLN A 167 -8.18 -24.15 -6.94
C GLN A 167 -9.30 -24.41 -5.92
N ARG A 168 -9.00 -24.32 -4.63
CA ARG A 168 -9.99 -24.45 -3.56
C ARG A 168 -10.48 -23.08 -3.14
N GLN A 169 -11.78 -22.95 -2.88
CA GLN A 169 -12.31 -21.73 -2.26
C GLN A 169 -12.19 -21.80 -0.75
N PHE A 170 -11.66 -20.74 -0.15
CA PHE A 170 -11.50 -20.58 1.29
C PHE A 170 -12.34 -19.44 1.84
N GLN A 171 -12.83 -19.63 3.06
CA GLN A 171 -13.23 -18.52 3.93
C GLN A 171 -11.97 -17.91 4.58
N CYS A 172 -12.04 -16.65 4.98
CA CYS A 172 -10.83 -15.93 5.42
C CYS A 172 -10.23 -16.50 6.69
N ASN A 173 -11.06 -16.94 7.63
CA ASN A 173 -10.57 -17.57 8.86
C ASN A 173 -9.82 -18.87 8.55
N ASP A 174 -10.36 -19.70 7.65
CA ASP A 174 -9.72 -20.97 7.25
C ASP A 174 -8.40 -20.73 6.52
N LEU A 175 -8.37 -19.78 5.58
CA LEU A 175 -7.16 -19.40 4.86
C LEU A 175 -6.10 -18.87 5.82
N ASN A 176 -6.48 -17.96 6.73
CA ASN A 176 -5.57 -17.36 7.70
C ASN A 176 -5.02 -18.43 8.65
N GLN A 177 -5.84 -19.37 9.12
CA GLN A 177 -5.39 -20.46 9.96
C GLN A 177 -4.42 -21.39 9.22
N LEU A 178 -4.76 -21.80 7.99
CA LEU A 178 -3.90 -22.63 7.15
C LEU A 178 -2.54 -21.97 6.93
N CYS A 179 -2.56 -20.69 6.52
CA CYS A 179 -1.34 -19.95 6.21
C CYS A 179 -0.52 -19.65 7.45
N TYR A 180 -1.14 -19.39 8.61
CA TYR A 180 -0.41 -19.18 9.86
C TYR A 180 0.29 -20.45 10.33
N GLN A 181 -0.43 -21.59 10.33
CA GLN A 181 0.13 -22.87 10.78
C GLN A 181 1.23 -23.39 9.83
N GLY A 182 0.99 -23.33 8.52
CA GLY A 182 1.94 -23.75 7.49
C GLY A 182 3.01 -22.71 7.14
N LYS A 183 2.89 -21.49 7.69
CA LYS A 183 3.72 -20.31 7.32
C LYS A 183 3.67 -19.99 5.82
N TYR A 184 2.56 -20.31 5.17
CA TYR A 184 2.39 -20.14 3.73
C TYR A 184 2.20 -18.67 3.36
N VAL A 185 2.83 -18.25 2.26
CA VAL A 185 2.66 -16.93 1.67
C VAL A 185 1.70 -17.02 0.49
N TYR A 186 0.61 -16.25 0.52
CA TYR A 186 -0.35 -16.16 -0.57
C TYR A 186 -0.49 -14.76 -1.16
N THR A 187 0.10 -13.73 -0.56
CA THR A 187 0.01 -12.37 -1.10
C THR A 187 1.26 -11.57 -0.78
N MET A 188 1.54 -10.60 -1.64
CA MET A 188 2.53 -9.55 -1.45
C MET A 188 1.84 -8.20 -1.60
N THR A 189 2.12 -7.24 -0.72
CA THR A 189 1.51 -5.90 -0.73
C THR A 189 2.50 -4.82 -0.36
N ASP A 190 2.08 -3.57 -0.52
CA ASP A 190 2.75 -2.35 -0.03
C ASP A 190 4.17 -2.20 -0.61
N LEU A 191 4.32 -2.46 -1.91
CA LEU A 191 5.62 -2.43 -2.57
C LEU A 191 6.23 -1.03 -2.54
N CYS A 192 7.47 -0.95 -2.04
CA CYS A 192 8.29 0.25 -2.07
C CYS A 192 9.58 -0.02 -2.84
N ASP A 193 9.65 0.54 -4.04
CA ASP A 193 10.75 0.40 -4.97
C ASP A 193 11.83 1.46 -4.70
N THR A 194 13.01 1.02 -4.26
CA THR A 194 14.15 1.89 -3.96
C THR A 194 15.34 1.53 -4.87
N PRO A 195 16.38 2.37 -5.01
CA PRO A 195 17.52 2.04 -5.88
C PRO A 195 18.19 0.70 -5.56
N SER A 196 18.33 0.36 -4.28
CA SER A 196 19.08 -0.82 -3.81
C SER A 196 18.17 -2.01 -3.49
N TYR A 197 16.94 -1.73 -3.05
CA TYR A 197 16.02 -2.74 -2.50
C TYR A 197 14.59 -2.58 -3.00
N LEU A 198 13.83 -3.66 -2.95
CA LEU A 198 12.37 -3.65 -3.04
C LEU A 198 11.81 -4.15 -1.70
N LEU A 199 11.05 -3.31 -1.02
CA LEU A 199 10.40 -3.64 0.24
C LEU A 199 8.95 -4.04 -0.04
N PHE A 200 8.42 -5.03 0.67
CA PHE A 200 7.03 -5.45 0.57
C PHE A 200 6.58 -6.22 1.82
N ARG A 201 5.28 -6.27 2.07
CA ARG A 201 4.66 -7.13 3.10
C ARG A 201 4.18 -8.43 2.47
N THR A 202 3.87 -9.39 3.34
CA THR A 202 3.10 -10.58 2.98
C THR A 202 1.97 -10.76 4.00
N ASN A 203 1.14 -11.80 3.84
CA ASN A 203 0.21 -12.21 4.89
C ASN A 203 0.88 -12.77 6.15
N GLN A 204 2.21 -12.95 6.14
CA GLN A 204 2.99 -13.34 7.31
C GLN A 204 3.54 -12.10 8.04
N PRO A 205 3.71 -12.15 9.37
CA PRO A 205 4.30 -11.06 10.13
C PRO A 205 5.68 -10.64 9.61
N GLY A 206 5.97 -9.34 9.74
CA GLY A 206 7.26 -8.74 9.39
C GLY A 206 7.28 -8.02 8.05
N MET A 207 8.49 -7.70 7.59
CA MET A 207 8.76 -6.99 6.34
C MET A 207 9.75 -7.78 5.50
N CYS A 208 9.45 -7.93 4.22
CA CYS A 208 10.36 -8.52 3.25
C CYS A 208 11.21 -7.44 2.59
N LEU A 209 12.50 -7.72 2.45
CA LEU A 209 13.49 -6.89 1.77
C LEU A 209 14.16 -7.72 0.69
N LEU A 210 13.84 -7.41 -0.57
CA LEU A 210 14.53 -7.97 -1.74
C LEU A 210 15.72 -7.08 -2.08
N SER A 211 16.92 -7.65 -2.07
CA SER A 211 18.13 -7.00 -2.56
C SER A 211 18.20 -7.11 -4.08
N LYS A 212 18.27 -5.96 -4.78
CA LYS A 212 18.36 -5.95 -6.25
C LYS A 212 19.72 -6.43 -6.75
N ALA A 213 20.77 -6.25 -5.95
CA ALA A 213 22.13 -6.67 -6.30
C ALA A 213 22.30 -8.20 -6.26
N THR A 214 21.62 -8.87 -5.32
CA THR A 214 21.78 -10.31 -5.08
C THR A 214 20.55 -11.13 -5.47
N SER A 215 19.41 -10.48 -5.77
CA SER A 215 18.12 -11.12 -6.00
C SER A 215 17.68 -12.05 -4.85
N THR A 216 18.03 -11.68 -3.62
CA THR A 216 17.69 -12.44 -2.41
C THR A 216 16.65 -11.70 -1.57
N VAL A 217 15.66 -12.43 -1.07
CA VAL A 217 14.65 -11.91 -0.14
C VAL A 217 15.01 -12.30 1.29
N ASN A 218 15.07 -11.29 2.16
CA ASN A 218 15.15 -11.49 3.61
C ASN A 218 13.83 -11.06 4.26
N ASN A 219 13.33 -11.83 5.22
CA ASN A 219 12.16 -11.47 6.01
C ASN A 219 12.61 -11.07 7.43
N TYR A 220 12.32 -9.84 7.83
CA TYR A 220 12.53 -9.31 9.16
C TYR A 220 11.22 -9.32 9.93
N GLN A 221 11.11 -10.20 10.93
CA GLN A 221 9.90 -10.36 11.74
C GLN A 221 9.56 -9.11 12.55
N VAL A 222 10.59 -8.41 13.06
CA VAL A 222 10.45 -7.17 13.83
C VAL A 222 11.52 -6.20 13.38
N ILE A 223 11.12 -4.97 13.12
CA ILE A 223 12.03 -3.84 12.92
C ILE A 223 12.05 -3.07 14.23
N ILE A 224 13.23 -2.69 14.70
CA ILE A 224 13.37 -1.93 15.96
C ILE A 224 14.00 -0.58 15.64
N ASN A 225 13.35 0.47 16.11
CA ASN A 225 13.94 1.80 16.18
C ASN A 225 14.96 1.82 17.33
N THR A 226 16.25 1.82 17.00
CA THR A 226 17.32 1.77 18.02
C THR A 226 17.38 3.00 18.91
N ASP A 227 16.96 4.16 18.39
CA ASP A 227 16.97 5.40 19.16
C ASP A 227 15.95 5.38 20.29
N TYR A 228 14.77 4.81 20.04
CA TYR A 228 13.67 4.76 20.99
C TYR A 228 13.50 3.36 21.63
N GLN A 229 14.28 2.37 21.19
CA GLN A 229 14.12 0.95 21.51
C GLN A 229 12.69 0.45 21.29
N LEU A 230 12.05 0.98 20.24
CA LEU A 230 10.64 0.76 19.94
C LEU A 230 10.51 -0.21 18.76
N PRO A 231 9.78 -1.34 18.87
CA PRO A 231 9.44 -2.14 17.69
C PRO A 231 8.64 -1.29 16.71
N LEU A 232 8.69 -1.57 15.41
CA LEU A 232 8.02 -0.81 14.37
C LEU A 232 7.21 -1.77 13.48
N PRO A 233 5.96 -2.10 13.85
CA PRO A 233 5.20 -3.18 13.22
C PRO A 233 4.54 -2.77 11.90
N ASN A 234 4.25 -1.47 11.71
CA ASN A 234 3.40 -0.99 10.63
C ASN A 234 4.16 -0.02 9.73
N TYR A 235 4.71 -0.47 8.60
CA TYR A 235 5.32 0.42 7.61
C TYR A 235 4.37 0.77 6.46
N MET A 236 4.24 2.03 6.11
CA MET A 236 3.49 2.47 4.95
C MET A 236 4.47 2.82 3.83
N SER A 237 4.29 2.19 2.66
CA SER A 237 4.86 2.69 1.40
C SER A 237 4.06 3.92 0.98
N VAL A 238 4.72 4.98 0.58
CA VAL A 238 4.06 6.20 0.08
C VAL A 238 4.56 6.45 -1.33
N GLU A 239 3.63 6.77 -2.23
CA GLU A 239 3.97 7.13 -3.61
C GLU A 239 4.89 8.35 -3.68
N GLY A 240 5.78 8.38 -4.67
CA GLY A 240 6.72 9.48 -4.89
C GLY A 240 8.20 9.08 -4.86
N LYS A 241 9.05 9.95 -5.42
CA LYS A 241 10.44 9.65 -5.84
C LYS A 241 11.48 9.52 -4.73
N GLN A 242 11.09 9.26 -3.50
CA GLN A 242 12.03 9.25 -2.39
C GLN A 242 11.90 7.92 -1.68
N SER A 243 13.00 7.19 -1.53
CA SER A 243 13.13 5.88 -0.85
C SER A 243 12.76 5.94 0.64
N ARG A 244 11.61 6.55 0.96
CA ARG A 244 11.13 6.84 2.29
C ARG A 244 10.08 5.81 2.66
N ILE A 245 10.21 5.30 3.86
CA ILE A 245 9.18 4.49 4.51
C ILE A 245 8.75 5.20 5.78
N PHE A 246 7.47 5.03 6.12
CA PHE A 246 6.87 5.64 7.29
C PHE A 246 6.36 4.57 8.23
N PHE A 247 6.54 4.76 9.53
CA PHE A 247 5.92 3.94 10.55
C PHE A 247 5.00 4.80 11.40
N ILE A 248 3.78 4.34 11.61
CA ILE A 248 2.72 5.13 12.24
C ILE A 248 2.38 4.51 13.60
N TYR A 249 2.40 5.33 14.63
CA TYR A 249 2.01 4.99 15.99
C TYR A 249 0.87 5.88 16.44
N SER A 250 -0.24 5.29 16.86
CA SER A 250 -1.31 6.06 17.50
C SER A 250 -0.81 6.62 18.83
N SER A 251 -1.33 7.78 19.22
CA SER A 251 -0.95 8.41 20.49
C SER A 251 -1.36 7.53 21.68
N GLU A 252 -2.50 6.83 21.55
CA GLU A 252 -3.03 5.90 22.56
C GLU A 252 -2.05 4.76 22.85
N VAL A 253 -1.53 4.09 21.82
CA VAL A 253 -0.57 2.98 21.97
C VAL A 253 0.69 3.44 22.70
N LEU A 254 1.21 4.62 22.35
CA LEU A 254 2.38 5.19 23.01
C LEU A 254 2.08 5.59 24.47
N CYS A 255 0.90 6.15 24.73
CA CYS A 255 0.46 6.47 26.09
C CYS A 255 0.24 5.21 26.95
N GLU A 256 -0.26 4.11 26.39
CA GLU A 256 -0.36 2.82 27.09
C GLU A 256 1.02 2.25 27.39
N GLN A 257 1.95 2.30 26.44
CA GLN A 257 3.32 1.86 26.66
C GLN A 257 4.00 2.64 27.79
N LYS A 258 3.73 3.94 27.92
CA LYS A 258 4.20 4.77 29.04
C LYS A 258 3.66 4.28 30.39
N LYS A 259 2.42 3.80 30.46
CA LYS A 259 1.79 3.30 31.70
C LYS A 259 2.35 1.93 32.11
N LEU A 260 2.73 1.11 31.14
CA LEU A 260 3.15 -0.28 31.35
C LEU A 260 4.66 -0.44 31.57
N SER A 261 5.47 0.52 31.11
CA SER A 261 6.93 0.45 31.22
C SER A 261 7.39 0.94 32.59
N ALA A 262 8.31 0.22 33.24
CA ALA A 262 9.01 0.77 34.41
C ALA A 262 9.90 1.93 33.96
N GLU A 263 10.06 2.97 34.79
CA GLU A 263 10.90 4.14 34.43
C GLU A 263 12.35 3.74 34.07
N GLU A 264 12.85 2.63 34.61
CA GLU A 264 14.19 2.09 34.36
C GLU A 264 14.34 1.39 32.98
N ASP A 265 13.22 1.00 32.34
CA ASP A 265 13.21 0.28 31.06
C ASP A 265 13.16 1.20 29.83
N ILE A 266 13.00 2.52 30.04
CA ILE A 266 12.80 3.50 28.97
C ILE A 266 14.03 4.40 28.84
N ASN A 267 14.63 4.44 27.64
CA ASN A 267 15.75 5.34 27.39
C ASN A 267 15.32 6.82 27.34
N GLU A 268 16.28 7.74 27.48
CA GLU A 268 16.02 9.18 27.55
C GLU A 268 15.22 9.74 26.35
N LYS A 269 15.52 9.26 25.13
CA LYS A 269 14.84 9.70 23.90
C LYS A 269 13.36 9.29 23.92
N MET A 270 13.08 8.07 24.34
CA MET A 270 11.72 7.56 24.48
C MET A 270 10.97 8.27 25.60
N SER A 271 11.58 8.49 26.76
CA SER A 271 10.98 9.29 27.83
C SER A 271 10.65 10.70 27.38
N SER A 272 11.53 11.34 26.60
CA SER A 272 11.28 12.67 26.02
C SER A 272 10.10 12.67 25.04
N LEU A 273 10.01 11.67 24.16
CA LEU A 273 8.89 11.52 23.21
C LEU A 273 7.57 11.32 23.95
N LEU A 274 7.53 10.38 24.91
CA LEU A 274 6.35 10.09 25.72
C LEU A 274 5.93 11.24 26.65
N GLY A 275 6.84 12.20 26.91
CA GLY A 275 6.53 13.44 27.62
C GLY A 275 5.79 14.48 26.76
N GLN A 276 5.90 14.38 25.44
CA GLN A 276 5.32 15.34 24.49
C GLN A 276 3.95 14.92 23.96
N ILE A 277 3.59 13.64 24.10
CA ILE A 277 2.37 13.04 23.53
C ILE A 277 1.29 12.91 24.59
N LYS A 278 0.05 13.22 24.20
CA LYS A 278 -1.16 13.02 24.99
C LYS A 278 -2.13 12.10 24.27
N GLU A 279 -2.99 11.45 25.04
CA GLU A 279 -4.10 10.66 24.50
C GLU A 279 -5.02 11.57 23.67
N GLY A 280 -5.37 11.14 22.45
CA GLY A 280 -6.14 11.93 21.50
C GLY A 280 -5.32 12.87 20.60
N ASP A 281 -3.99 12.95 20.77
CA ASP A 281 -3.13 13.58 19.78
C ASP A 281 -3.11 12.77 18.47
N ASN A 282 -2.81 13.44 17.36
CA ASN A 282 -2.58 12.77 16.08
C ASN A 282 -1.45 11.73 16.18
N PRO A 283 -1.46 10.69 15.31
CA PRO A 283 -0.41 9.69 15.30
C PRO A 283 1.00 10.26 15.13
N VAL A 284 1.96 9.63 15.81
CA VAL A 284 3.39 9.89 15.63
C VAL A 284 3.88 9.13 14.42
N ILE A 285 4.59 9.83 13.53
CA ILE A 285 5.13 9.27 12.29
C ILE A 285 6.66 9.21 12.40
N PHE A 286 7.22 8.01 12.31
CA PHE A 286 8.65 7.80 12.13
C PHE A 286 8.96 7.66 10.65
N THR A 287 9.86 8.50 10.12
CA THR A 287 10.27 8.46 8.71
C THR A 287 11.70 7.96 8.58
N TYR A 288 11.95 7.09 7.61
CA TYR A 288 13.26 6.53 7.32
C TYR A 288 13.56 6.62 5.84
N HIS A 289 14.80 6.93 5.50
CA HIS A 289 15.30 6.81 4.13
C HIS A 289 16.09 5.50 3.99
N VAL A 290 15.59 4.61 3.12
CA VAL A 290 16.27 3.38 2.75
C VAL A 290 17.44 3.73 1.82
N LYS A 291 18.64 3.29 2.18
CA LYS A 291 19.88 3.47 1.39
C LYS A 291 20.13 2.25 0.52
#